data_AF-A0A518AHN8-F1
#
_entry.id   AF-A0A518AHN8-F1
#
_cell.length_a   1.000
_cell.length_b   1.000
_cell.length_c   1.000
_cell.angle_alpha   90.00
_cell.angle_beta   90.00
_cell.angle_gamma   90.00
#
_symmetry.space_group_name_H-M   'P 1'
#
loop_
_entity.id
_entity.type
_entity.pdbx_description
1 polymer ?
#
loop_
_entity_poly.entity_id
_entity_poly.type
_entity_poly.pdbx_seq_one_letter_code
_entity_poly.pdbx_strand_id
1 'polypeptide(L)'
;MSLTSQLEKEIALAGTSATNLAIQQQGDTLICALAAIDSLGVSIHRLELQSTKLTGRSPERLREVADNLARRVSYLLEAIAPIEIDDQACTIQMRSTPPYRKENATSYYEVLVTAGGISLRRFSKSRGTARQPEPFDLTRQVLYRLVDDFVAAAESA
;
A
#
# COMPACT_ATOMS: atom_id res chain seq x y z
N MET A 1 20.91 6.18 4.03
CA MET A 1 19.53 6.60 4.43
C MET A 1 18.56 5.62 3.80
N SER A 2 17.53 5.17 4.51
CA SER A 2 16.46 4.30 3.97
C SER A 2 15.35 5.14 3.33
N LEU A 3 14.45 4.49 2.56
CA LEU A 3 13.26 5.14 2.00
C LEU A 3 12.39 5.74 3.11
N THR A 4 12.27 5.04 4.23
CA THR A 4 11.53 5.47 5.42
C THR A 4 12.11 6.74 6.03
N SER A 5 13.43 6.82 6.23
CA SER A 5 14.06 8.05 6.75
C SER A 5 13.90 9.24 5.79
N GLN A 6 13.91 9.00 4.48
CA GLN A 6 13.64 10.06 3.50
C GLN A 6 12.17 10.50 3.56
N LEU A 7 11.23 9.55 3.68
CA LEU A 7 9.80 9.85 3.82
C LEU A 7 9.50 10.65 5.08
N GLU A 8 10.12 10.31 6.21
CA GLU A 8 10.03 11.08 7.46
C GLU A 8 10.42 12.54 7.25
N LYS A 9 11.55 12.77 6.57
CA LYS A 9 12.04 14.12 6.25
C LYS A 9 11.08 14.86 5.32
N GLU A 10 10.61 14.22 4.26
CA GLU A 10 9.69 14.84 3.30
C GLU A 10 8.33 15.19 3.94
N ILE A 11 7.79 14.33 4.81
CA ILE A 11 6.55 14.63 5.55
C ILE A 11 6.76 15.80 6.52
N ALA A 12 7.91 15.88 7.18
CA ALA A 12 8.23 17.02 8.04
C ALA A 12 8.32 18.34 7.26
N LEU A 13 8.81 18.30 6.01
CA LEU A 13 8.92 19.47 5.13
C LEU A 13 7.59 19.87 4.48
N ALA A 14 6.72 18.90 4.17
CA ALA A 14 5.42 19.13 3.54
C ALA A 14 4.43 19.92 4.42
N GLY A 15 4.66 19.96 5.74
CA GLY A 15 3.79 20.67 6.68
C GLY A 15 2.41 20.01 6.79
N THR A 16 1.34 20.76 6.49
CA THR A 16 -0.05 20.28 6.53
C THR A 16 -0.71 20.13 5.15
N SER A 17 0.05 20.38 4.07
CA SER A 17 -0.50 20.44 2.71
C SER A 17 -0.62 19.08 2.05
N ALA A 18 -1.69 18.88 1.28
CA ALA A 18 -1.80 17.74 0.36
C ALA A 18 -0.67 17.81 -0.68
N THR A 19 0.02 16.70 -0.91
CA THR A 19 1.13 16.63 -1.86
C THR A 19 1.42 15.19 -2.27
N ASN A 20 1.99 15.01 -3.46
CA ASN A 20 2.49 13.71 -3.90
C ASN A 20 4.00 13.67 -3.66
N LEU A 21 4.43 12.77 -2.79
CA LEU A 21 5.85 12.50 -2.57
C LEU A 21 6.29 11.37 -3.49
N ALA A 22 7.46 11.55 -4.11
CA ALA A 22 8.15 10.52 -4.88
C ALA A 22 9.60 10.46 -4.40
N ILE A 23 9.99 9.32 -3.83
CA ILE A 23 11.28 9.14 -3.17
C ILE A 23 11.98 7.95 -3.82
N GLN A 24 13.20 8.16 -4.28
CA GLN A 24 13.96 7.16 -5.02
C GLN A 24 15.17 6.68 -4.23
N GLN A 25 15.37 5.36 -4.21
CA GLN A 25 16.54 4.75 -3.62
C GLN A 25 16.85 3.40 -4.27
N GLN A 26 18.05 3.27 -4.85
CA GLN A 26 18.62 1.98 -5.29
C GLN A 26 17.65 1.07 -6.08
N GLY A 27 16.97 1.61 -7.09
CA GLY A 27 16.02 0.85 -7.92
C GLY A 27 14.60 0.73 -7.35
N ASP A 28 14.38 1.24 -6.14
CA ASP A 28 13.07 1.37 -5.54
C ASP A 28 12.58 2.84 -5.66
N THR A 29 11.32 3.04 -6.03
CA THR A 29 10.63 4.34 -6.02
C THR A 29 9.38 4.24 -5.17
N LEU A 30 9.38 4.95 -4.04
CA LEU A 30 8.23 5.09 -3.17
C LEU A 30 7.40 6.30 -3.60
N ILE A 31 6.11 6.08 -3.83
CA ILE A 31 5.12 7.11 -4.15
C ILE A 31 4.09 7.13 -3.03
N CYS A 32 3.90 8.30 -2.42
CA CYS A 32 2.92 8.52 -1.37
C CYS A 32 2.06 9.75 -1.71
N ALA A 33 0.78 9.52 -1.97
CA ALA A 33 -0.17 10.59 -2.27
C ALA A 33 -0.86 11.06 -0.98
N LEU A 34 -0.34 12.13 -0.37
CA LEU A 34 -0.85 12.71 0.87
C LEU A 34 -2.09 13.56 0.60
N ALA A 35 -3.17 13.25 1.31
CA ALA A 35 -4.41 14.03 1.32
C ALA A 35 -4.40 15.08 2.44
N ALA A 36 -3.84 14.73 3.60
CA ALA A 36 -3.69 15.64 4.74
C ALA A 36 -2.56 15.15 5.67
N ILE A 37 -1.99 16.07 6.44
CA ILE A 37 -0.94 15.76 7.43
C ILE A 37 -1.30 16.47 8.73
N ASP A 38 -1.19 15.74 9.84
CA ASP A 38 -1.31 16.25 11.20
C ASP A 38 -0.08 15.79 12.02
N SER A 39 0.05 16.29 13.25
CA SER A 39 1.07 15.97 14.25
C SER A 39 1.28 14.46 14.47
N LEU A 40 0.20 13.69 14.58
CA LEU A 40 0.25 12.24 14.88
C LEU A 40 0.03 11.33 13.66
N GLY A 41 -0.57 11.86 12.59
CA GLY A 41 -1.05 11.04 11.49
C GLY A 41 -0.98 11.72 10.13
N VAL A 42 -1.29 10.91 9.13
CA VAL A 42 -1.48 11.34 7.75
C VAL A 42 -2.77 10.72 7.22
N SER A 43 -3.41 11.43 6.31
CA SER A 43 -4.40 10.86 5.41
C SER A 43 -3.76 10.69 4.04
N ILE A 44 -3.87 9.51 3.43
CA ILE A 44 -3.28 9.22 2.12
C ILE A 44 -4.32 8.62 1.17
N HIS A 45 -4.17 8.91 -0.12
CA HIS A 45 -4.94 8.25 -1.18
C HIS A 45 -4.27 6.97 -1.67
N ARG A 46 -2.95 6.91 -1.64
CA ARG A 46 -2.14 5.83 -2.22
C ARG A 46 -0.78 5.76 -1.56
N LEU A 47 -0.35 4.54 -1.29
CA LEU A 47 1.05 4.19 -1.07
C LEU A 47 1.48 3.20 -2.14
N GLU A 48 2.60 3.41 -2.78
CA GLU A 48 3.12 2.52 -3.82
C GLU A 48 4.64 2.42 -3.74
N LEU A 49 5.15 1.20 -3.79
CA LEU A 49 6.54 0.90 -4.00
C LEU A 49 6.70 0.30 -5.40
N GLN A 50 7.35 1.03 -6.30
CA GLN A 50 7.88 0.47 -7.53
C GLN A 50 9.26 -0.09 -7.23
N SER A 51 9.54 -1.32 -7.67
CA SER A 51 10.81 -1.98 -7.34
C SER A 51 11.34 -2.79 -8.51
N THR A 52 12.59 -2.51 -8.90
CA THR A 52 13.29 -3.33 -9.90
C THR A 52 13.50 -4.77 -9.42
N LYS A 53 13.46 -5.03 -8.11
CA LYS A 53 13.58 -6.38 -7.52
C LYS A 53 12.42 -7.29 -7.95
N LEU A 54 11.26 -6.72 -8.25
CA LEU A 54 10.05 -7.42 -8.69
C LEU A 54 9.97 -7.59 -10.22
N THR A 55 10.81 -6.87 -10.98
CA THR A 55 10.79 -6.91 -12.44
C THR A 55 11.11 -8.30 -12.98
N GLY A 56 10.21 -8.82 -13.82
CA GLY A 56 10.38 -10.13 -14.47
C GLY A 56 10.22 -11.33 -13.53
N ARG A 57 9.71 -11.14 -12.31
CA ARG A 57 9.45 -12.25 -11.38
C ARG A 57 8.28 -13.10 -11.85
N SER A 58 8.37 -14.41 -11.59
CA SER A 58 7.32 -15.36 -11.92
C SER A 58 6.11 -15.18 -10.98
N PRO A 59 4.90 -15.63 -11.39
CA PRO A 59 3.72 -15.57 -10.54
C PRO A 59 3.90 -16.25 -9.16
N GLU A 60 4.70 -17.32 -9.09
CA GLU A 60 5.00 -18.02 -7.83
C GLU A 60 5.77 -17.12 -6.86
N ARG A 61 6.76 -16.35 -7.37
CA ARG A 61 7.50 -15.40 -6.55
C ARG A 61 6.63 -14.24 -6.09
N LEU A 62 5.74 -13.75 -6.95
CA LEU A 62 4.78 -12.73 -6.54
C LEU A 62 3.83 -13.25 -5.45
N ARG A 63 3.49 -14.55 -5.47
CA ARG A 63 2.69 -15.19 -4.43
C ARG A 63 3.43 -15.23 -3.09
N GLU A 64 4.72 -15.56 -3.09
CA GLU A 64 5.56 -15.49 -1.90
C GLU A 64 5.60 -14.06 -1.31
N VAL A 65 5.70 -13.03 -2.17
CA VAL A 65 5.64 -11.62 -1.76
C VAL A 65 4.28 -11.30 -1.13
N ALA A 66 3.18 -11.70 -1.76
CA ALA A 66 1.83 -11.46 -1.25
C ALA A 66 1.60 -12.15 0.11
N ASP A 67 2.02 -13.41 0.25
CA ASP A 67 1.91 -14.15 1.51
C ASP A 67 2.78 -13.52 2.61
N ASN A 68 3.96 -13.00 2.24
CA ASN A 68 4.82 -12.27 3.16
C ASN A 68 4.17 -10.97 3.63
N LEU A 69 3.57 -10.19 2.72
CA LEU A 69 2.80 -8.99 3.06
C LEU A 69 1.63 -9.29 3.98
N ALA A 70 0.85 -10.34 3.69
CA ALA A 70 -0.30 -10.74 4.51
C ALA A 70 0.11 -11.04 5.97
N ARG A 71 1.29 -11.66 6.17
CA ARG A 71 1.82 -11.95 7.51
C ARG A 71 2.35 -10.70 8.22
N ARG A 72 3.02 -9.81 7.49
CA ARG A 72 3.66 -8.59 8.05
C ARG A 72 2.64 -7.51 8.40
N VAL A 73 1.69 -7.26 7.50
CA VAL A 73 0.71 -6.17 7.58
C VAL A 73 -0.52 -6.62 8.38
N SER A 74 -0.29 -6.99 9.64
CA SER A 74 -1.31 -7.45 10.60
C SER A 74 -1.87 -6.34 11.50
N TYR A 75 -1.42 -5.11 11.30
CA TYR A 75 -1.69 -3.95 12.16
C TYR A 75 -2.61 -2.91 11.51
N LEU A 76 -3.10 -3.16 10.28
CA LEU A 76 -4.19 -2.40 9.71
C LEU A 76 -5.50 -2.76 10.41
N LEU A 77 -6.51 -1.89 10.30
CA LEU A 77 -7.83 -2.12 10.90
C LEU A 77 -8.51 -3.39 10.36
N GLU A 78 -8.23 -3.75 9.10
CA GLU A 78 -8.67 -5.01 8.51
C GLU A 78 -7.47 -5.79 7.98
N ALA A 79 -7.41 -7.09 8.27
CA ALA A 79 -6.37 -7.98 7.76
C ALA A 79 -6.45 -8.10 6.24
N ILE A 80 -5.30 -8.15 5.55
CA ILE A 80 -5.22 -8.27 4.10
C ILE A 80 -4.91 -9.72 3.72
N ALA A 81 -5.69 -10.28 2.79
CA ALA A 81 -5.47 -11.62 2.26
C ALA A 81 -5.56 -11.61 0.71
N PRO A 82 -4.80 -12.47 0.01
CA PRO A 82 -4.96 -12.68 -1.43
C PRO A 82 -6.40 -13.10 -1.77
N ILE A 83 -6.96 -12.54 -2.84
CA ILE A 83 -8.31 -12.88 -3.33
C ILE A 83 -8.31 -13.33 -4.79
N GLU A 84 -7.33 -12.91 -5.57
CA GLU A 84 -7.22 -13.22 -6.99
C GLU A 84 -5.75 -13.26 -7.40
N ILE A 85 -5.40 -14.23 -8.22
CA ILE A 85 -4.07 -14.41 -8.80
C ILE A 85 -4.27 -14.54 -10.31
N ASP A 86 -3.70 -13.60 -11.04
CA ASP A 86 -3.65 -13.63 -12.50
C ASP A 86 -2.21 -13.96 -12.92
N ASP A 87 -1.99 -15.23 -13.27
CA ASP A 87 -0.69 -15.74 -13.70
C ASP A 87 -0.28 -15.18 -15.07
N GLN A 88 -1.24 -14.79 -15.93
CA GLN A 88 -0.93 -14.21 -17.25
C GLN A 88 -0.49 -12.76 -17.13
N ALA A 89 -1.15 -11.99 -16.27
CA ALA A 89 -0.82 -10.60 -16.01
C ALA A 89 0.26 -10.41 -14.93
N CYS A 90 0.81 -11.50 -14.36
CA CYS A 90 1.74 -11.49 -13.22
C CYS A 90 1.28 -10.52 -12.12
N THR A 91 0.03 -10.69 -11.69
CA THR A 91 -0.63 -9.77 -10.77
C THR A 91 -1.38 -10.54 -9.69
N ILE A 92 -1.19 -10.15 -8.44
CA ILE A 92 -1.93 -10.68 -7.29
C ILE A 92 -2.68 -9.54 -6.63
N GLN A 93 -3.98 -9.72 -6.50
CA GLN A 93 -4.85 -8.80 -5.80
C GLN A 93 -5.13 -9.35 -4.40
N MET A 94 -4.91 -8.50 -3.40
CA MET A 94 -5.21 -8.79 -2.01
C MET A 94 -6.20 -7.74 -1.49
N ARG A 95 -7.07 -8.13 -0.56
CA ARG A 95 -8.07 -7.22 0.03
C ARG A 95 -8.29 -7.48 1.51
N SER A 96 -8.87 -6.46 2.18
CA SER A 96 -9.41 -6.60 3.53
C SER A 96 -10.35 -7.80 3.64
N THR A 97 -10.08 -8.69 4.60
CA THR A 97 -10.85 -9.90 4.85
C THR A 97 -11.06 -10.08 6.35
N PRO A 98 -12.29 -9.85 6.88
CA PRO A 98 -13.45 -9.30 6.18
C PRO A 98 -13.27 -7.81 5.81
N PRO A 99 -13.98 -7.30 4.79
CA PRO A 99 -14.05 -5.87 4.54
C PRO A 99 -14.91 -5.18 5.62
N TYR A 100 -14.70 -3.89 5.80
CA TYR A 100 -15.48 -3.10 6.75
C TYR A 100 -16.85 -2.73 6.18
N ARG A 101 -17.91 -3.04 6.92
CA ARG A 101 -19.30 -2.82 6.49
C ARG A 101 -19.94 -1.72 7.32
N LYS A 102 -20.50 -0.72 6.64
CA LYS A 102 -21.49 0.23 7.18
C LYS A 102 -22.87 -0.14 6.62
N GLU A 103 -23.94 0.50 7.12
CA GLU A 103 -25.32 0.23 6.69
C GLU A 103 -25.53 0.23 5.17
N ASN A 104 -24.89 1.16 4.45
CA ASN A 104 -25.09 1.36 3.01
C ASN A 104 -23.82 1.24 2.14
N ALA A 105 -22.67 0.91 2.75
CA ALA A 105 -21.40 0.87 2.04
C ALA A 105 -20.45 -0.18 2.63
N THR A 106 -19.60 -0.73 1.77
CA THR A 106 -18.47 -1.58 2.17
C THR A 106 -17.17 -0.90 1.81
N SER A 107 -16.29 -0.71 2.78
CA SER A 107 -14.94 -0.19 2.58
C SER A 107 -13.91 -1.30 2.77
N TYR A 108 -12.82 -1.23 2.00
CA TYR A 108 -11.72 -2.18 2.12
C TYR A 108 -10.42 -1.57 1.62
N TYR A 109 -9.31 -2.01 2.22
CA TYR A 109 -7.99 -1.86 1.62
C TYR A 109 -7.83 -2.86 0.48
N GLU A 110 -7.15 -2.43 -0.57
CA GLU A 110 -6.72 -3.27 -1.69
C GLU A 110 -5.22 -3.11 -1.83
N VAL A 111 -4.52 -4.25 -1.81
CA VAL A 111 -3.10 -4.32 -2.14
C VAL A 111 -2.96 -5.03 -3.49
N LEU A 112 -2.20 -4.41 -4.39
CA LEU A 112 -1.86 -5.02 -5.67
C LEU A 112 -0.36 -5.31 -5.69
N VAL A 113 0.01 -6.57 -5.90
CA VAL A 113 1.39 -7.02 -6.10
C VAL A 113 1.55 -7.36 -7.58
N THR A 114 2.49 -6.72 -8.25
CA THR A 114 2.77 -6.93 -9.67
C THR A 114 4.26 -7.14 -9.89
N ALA A 115 4.65 -7.55 -11.09
CA ALA A 115 6.05 -7.54 -11.50
C ALA A 115 6.69 -6.13 -11.55
N GLY A 116 5.95 -5.05 -11.29
CA GLY A 116 6.50 -3.70 -11.21
C GLY A 116 6.57 -3.11 -9.79
N GLY A 117 5.86 -3.70 -8.82
CA GLY A 117 5.67 -3.04 -7.53
C GLY A 117 4.53 -3.55 -6.68
N ILE A 118 4.40 -2.95 -5.50
CA ILE A 118 3.35 -3.16 -4.50
C ILE A 118 2.59 -1.84 -4.35
N SER A 119 1.27 -1.86 -4.39
CA SER A 119 0.46 -0.66 -4.14
C SER A 119 -0.67 -0.92 -3.16
N LEU A 120 -0.95 0.04 -2.29
CA LEU A 120 -2.06 0.04 -1.34
C LEU A 120 -2.96 1.25 -1.57
N ARG A 121 -4.26 0.97 -1.63
CA ARG A 121 -5.33 1.98 -1.69
C ARG A 121 -6.49 1.53 -0.81
N ARG A 122 -7.37 2.47 -0.45
CA ARG A 122 -8.67 2.15 0.13
C ARG A 122 -9.79 2.48 -0.85
N PHE A 123 -10.79 1.61 -0.89
CA PHE A 123 -11.97 1.77 -1.72
C PHE A 123 -13.22 1.69 -0.86
N SER A 124 -14.25 2.43 -1.27
CA SER A 124 -15.61 2.29 -0.76
C SER A 124 -16.57 1.94 -1.89
N LYS A 125 -17.51 1.05 -1.60
CA LYS A 125 -18.55 0.60 -2.54
C LYS A 125 -19.92 0.70 -1.87
N SER A 126 -20.73 1.63 -2.36
CA SER A 126 -22.14 1.72 -2.01
C SER A 126 -22.97 0.78 -2.87
N ARG A 127 -24.17 0.43 -2.40
CA ARG A 127 -25.08 -0.43 -3.16
C ARG A 127 -25.47 0.22 -4.49
N GLY A 128 -25.31 -0.52 -5.59
CA GLY A 128 -25.69 -0.06 -6.93
C GLY A 128 -24.68 0.89 -7.61
N THR A 129 -23.54 1.20 -6.98
CA THR A 129 -22.50 2.04 -7.58
C THR A 129 -21.20 1.29 -7.81
N ALA A 130 -20.36 1.83 -8.71
CA ALA A 130 -18.99 1.38 -8.85
C ALA A 130 -18.17 1.77 -7.62
N ARG A 131 -17.17 0.96 -7.26
CA ARG A 131 -16.22 1.27 -6.20
C ARG A 131 -15.52 2.60 -6.48
N GLN A 132 -15.31 3.41 -5.44
CA GLN A 132 -14.60 4.68 -5.53
C GLN A 132 -13.38 4.66 -4.60
N PRO A 133 -12.24 5.23 -5.00
CA PRO A 133 -11.11 5.41 -4.10
C PRO A 133 -11.50 6.37 -2.97
N GLU A 134 -11.07 6.07 -1.75
CA GLU A 134 -11.22 6.96 -0.59
C GLU A 134 -9.87 7.16 0.09
N PRO A 135 -9.57 8.37 0.62
CA PRO A 135 -8.42 8.54 1.48
C PRO A 135 -8.58 7.71 2.77
N PHE A 136 -7.47 7.37 3.40
CA PHE A 136 -7.46 6.62 4.64
C PHE A 136 -6.38 7.15 5.58
N ASP A 137 -6.70 7.10 6.86
CA ASP A 137 -5.87 7.68 7.92
C ASP A 137 -4.96 6.62 8.51
N LEU A 138 -3.69 7.00 8.69
CA LEU A 138 -2.69 6.22 9.37
C LEU A 138 -1.98 7.11 10.39
N THR A 139 -1.52 6.53 11.48
CA THR A 139 -0.48 7.22 12.26
C THR A 139 0.80 7.27 11.42
N ARG A 140 1.66 8.26 11.68
CA ARG A 140 2.96 8.36 10.98
C ARG A 140 3.78 7.09 11.15
N GLN A 141 3.77 6.52 12.36
CA GLN A 141 4.47 5.27 12.67
C GLN A 141 3.95 4.08 11.84
N VAL A 142 2.63 3.98 11.63
CA VAL A 142 2.05 2.92 10.80
C VAL A 142 2.44 3.10 9.34
N LEU A 143 2.48 4.34 8.83
CA LEU A 143 2.97 4.61 7.47
C LEU A 143 4.43 4.16 7.30
N TYR A 144 5.31 4.52 8.23
CA TYR A 144 6.73 4.16 8.16
C TYR A 144 6.93 2.64 8.20
N ARG A 145 6.21 1.96 9.09
CA ARG A 145 6.21 0.49 9.14
C ARG A 145 5.71 -0.15 7.84
N LEU A 146 4.68 0.41 7.20
CA LEU A 146 4.18 -0.09 5.90
C LEU A 146 5.26 0.01 4.82
N VAL A 147 6.01 1.12 4.78
CA VAL A 147 7.09 1.29 3.82
C VAL A 147 8.19 0.24 4.02
N ASP A 148 8.62 0.04 5.27
CA ASP A 148 9.61 -0.99 5.59
C ASP A 148 9.10 -2.40 5.23
N ASP A 149 7.82 -2.70 5.51
CA ASP A 149 7.22 -3.98 5.16
C ASP A 149 7.09 -4.20 3.65
N PHE A 150 6.84 -3.14 2.87
CA PHE A 150 6.80 -3.21 1.40
C PHE A 150 8.18 -3.51 0.83
N VAL A 151 9.22 -2.84 1.32
CA VAL A 151 10.60 -3.07 0.91
C VAL A 151 11.03 -4.50 1.27
N ALA A 152 10.77 -4.93 2.50
CA ALA A 152 11.11 -6.26 2.97
C ALA A 152 10.35 -7.37 2.21
N ALA A 153 9.10 -7.11 1.82
CA ALA A 153 8.34 -8.04 1.00
C ALA A 153 8.90 -8.12 -0.43
N ALA A 154 9.25 -6.99 -1.05
CA ALA A 154 9.85 -6.96 -2.38
C ALA A 154 11.21 -7.69 -2.44
N GLU A 155 11.96 -7.71 -1.33
CA GLU A 155 13.21 -8.45 -1.19
C GLU A 155 13.04 -9.96 -1.06
N SER A 156 11.84 -10.44 -0.71
CA SER A 156 11.56 -11.87 -0.61
C SER A 156 11.21 -12.55 -1.93
N ALA A 157 11.21 -11.79 -3.04
CA ALA A 157 10.85 -12.25 -4.39
C ALA A 157 11.98 -12.97 -5.16
#